data_AF-A0A081C4X5-F1
#
_entry.id   AF-A0A081C4X5-F1
#
_cell.length_a   1.000
_cell.length_b   1.000
_cell.length_c   1.000
_cell.angle_alpha   90.00
_cell.angle_beta   90.00
_cell.angle_gamma   90.00
#
_symmetry.space_group_name_H-M   'P 1'
#
loop_
_entity.id
_entity.type
_entity.pdbx_description
1 polymer ?
#
loop_
_entity_poly.entity_id
_entity_poly.type
_entity_poly.pdbx_seq_one_letter_code
_entity_poly.pdbx_strand_id
1 'polypeptide(L)' 'MYAIEFHTTITNGIIEVPHCYLSHIAKHVKVIVLMEETQQKTGLLAQLLQTPLKLEQFTPLTREEIYEHA' A
#
# COMPACT_ATOMS: atom_id res chain seq x y z
N MET A 1 -5.55 -5.73 -29.85
CA MET A 1 -5.30 -6.31 -28.51
C MET A 1 -5.79 -5.32 -27.48
N TYR A 2 -6.47 -5.78 -26.44
CA TYR A 2 -6.91 -4.95 -25.32
C TYR A 2 -6.50 -5.64 -24.01
N ALA A 3 -6.33 -4.85 -22.94
CA ALA A 3 -5.97 -5.34 -21.62
C ALA A 3 -7.17 -5.15 -20.66
N ILE A 4 -7.34 -6.11 -19.76
CA ILE A 4 -8.27 -6.00 -18.64
C ILE A 4 -7.40 -5.89 -17.39
N GLU A 5 -7.54 -4.77 -16.68
CA GLU A 5 -6.83 -4.51 -15.44
C GLU A 5 -7.80 -4.57 -14.28
N PHE A 6 -7.44 -5.30 -13.24
CA PHE A 6 -8.20 -5.42 -12.01
C PHE A 6 -7.26 -5.75 -10.84
N HIS A 7 -7.67 -5.35 -9.64
CA HIS A 7 -6.99 -5.73 -8.41
C HIS A 7 -7.73 -6.90 -7.77
N THR A 8 -6.99 -7.91 -7.33
CA THR A 8 -7.53 -9.04 -6.58
C THR A 8 -6.46 -9.61 -5.66
N THR A 9 -6.88 -10.43 -4.71
CA THR A 9 -5.97 -11.17 -3.84
C THR A 9 -5.60 -12.52 -4.45
N ILE A 10 -4.38 -12.97 -4.19
CA ILE A 10 -3.96 -14.33 -4.53
C ILE A 10 -4.33 -15.24 -3.36
N THR A 11 -5.20 -16.22 -3.60
CA THR A 11 -5.60 -17.20 -2.58
C THR A 11 -5.12 -18.58 -3.00
N ASN A 12 -4.25 -19.22 -2.21
CA ASN A 12 -3.66 -20.54 -2.53
C ASN A 12 -2.96 -20.59 -3.92
N GLY A 13 -2.36 -19.48 -4.33
CA GLY A 13 -1.72 -19.37 -5.65
C GLY A 13 -2.68 -19.20 -6.83
N ILE A 14 -3.98 -18.99 -6.56
CA ILE A 14 -5.01 -18.81 -7.59
C ILE A 14 -5.42 -17.33 -7.63
N ILE A 15 -5.44 -16.77 -8.83
CA ILE A 15 -6.03 -15.47 -9.15
C ILE A 15 -7.39 -15.73 -9.78
N GLU A 16 -8.46 -15.34 -9.10
CA GLU A 16 -9.80 -15.42 -9.66
C GLU A 16 -10.09 -14.18 -10.51
N VAL A 17 -10.55 -14.42 -11.75
CA VAL A 17 -11.02 -13.34 -12.62
C VAL A 17 -12.42 -12.94 -12.18
N PRO A 18 -12.70 -11.65 -11.92
CA PRO A 18 -14.03 -11.18 -11.61
C PRO A 18 -15.06 -11.55 -12.69
N HIS A 19 -16.26 -11.93 -12.26
CA HIS A 19 -17.34 -12.42 -13.12
C HIS A 19 -17.70 -11.49 -14.30
N CYS A 20 -17.61 -10.18 -14.09
CA CYS A 20 -17.87 -9.16 -15.11
C CYS A 20 -16.94 -9.25 -16.33
N TYR A 21 -15.77 -9.87 -16.18
CA TYR A 21 -14.79 -10.01 -17.26
C TYR A 21 -14.83 -11.38 -17.94
N LEU A 22 -15.51 -12.38 -17.38
CA LEU A 22 -15.53 -13.74 -17.93
C LEU A 22 -16.06 -13.80 -19.36
N SER A 23 -17.09 -13.00 -19.69
CA SER A 23 -17.65 -12.92 -21.04
C SER A 23 -16.70 -12.29 -22.06
N HIS A 24 -15.67 -11.60 -21.60
CA HIS A 24 -14.69 -10.90 -22.43
C HIS A 24 -13.42 -11.75 -22.65
N ILE A 25 -13.22 -12.82 -21.87
CA ILE A 25 -12.00 -13.64 -21.95
C ILE A 25 -12.14 -14.74 -23.00
N ALA A 26 -11.27 -14.70 -24.02
CA ALA A 26 -11.09 -15.78 -24.98
C ALA A 26 -10.21 -16.91 -24.39
N LYS A 27 -10.20 -18.08 -25.05
CA LYS A 27 -9.47 -19.30 -24.59
C LYS A 27 -7.98 -19.10 -24.25
N HIS A 28 -7.30 -18.14 -24.87
CA HIS A 28 -5.89 -17.88 -24.65
C HIS A 28 -5.66 -16.41 -24.29
N VAL A 29 -4.98 -16.18 -23.16
CA VAL A 29 -4.66 -14.84 -22.66
C VAL A 29 -3.18 -14.75 -22.25
N LYS A 30 -2.62 -13.56 -22.35
CA LYS A 30 -1.34 -13.20 -21.74
C LYS A 30 -1.62 -12.54 -20.40
N VAL A 31 -1.05 -13.06 -19.32
CA VAL A 31 -1.21 -12.52 -17.96
C VAL A 31 0.03 -11.71 -17.58
N ILE A 32 -0.16 -10.53 -16.99
CA ILE A 32 0.90 -9.72 -16.38
C ILE A 32 0.49 -9.52 -14.92
N VAL A 33 1.34 -9.95 -13.99
CA VAL A 33 1.12 -9.78 -12.55
C VAL A 33 2.04 -8.66 -12.08
N LEU A 34 1.44 -7.56 -11.61
CA LEU A 34 2.14 -6.48 -10.93
C LEU A 34 1.85 -6.61 -9.43
N MET A 35 2.89 -6.63 -8.62
CA MET A 35 2.77 -6.69 -7.16
C MET A 35 3.06 -5.30 -6.61
N GLU A 36 2.26 -4.85 -5.65
CA GLU A 36 2.64 -3.69 -4.86
C GLU A 36 3.91 -4.05 -4.08
N GLU A 37 4.96 -3.27 -4.29
CA GLU A 37 6.11 -3.34 -3.41
C GLU A 37 5.62 -2.87 -2.05
N THR A 38 5.54 -3.78 -1.08
CA THR A 38 5.44 -3.37 0.31
C THR A 38 6.72 -2.64 0.60
N GLN A 39 6.76 -1.32 0.37
CA GLN A 39 7.82 -0.48 0.87
C GLN A 39 7.80 -0.69 2.38
N GLN A 40 8.72 -1.54 2.85
CA GLN A 40 9.11 -1.48 4.24
C GLN A 40 9.42 -0.01 4.47
N LYS A 41 8.79 0.60 5.48
CA LYS A 41 9.19 1.94 5.90
C LYS A 41 10.63 1.80 6.39
N THR A 42 11.57 1.94 5.47
CA THR A 42 12.99 1.86 5.70
C THR A 42 13.52 3.29 5.86
N GLY A 43 14.62 3.43 6.58
CA GLY A 43 15.24 4.72 6.86
C GLY A 43 15.05 5.20 8.29
N LEU A 44 15.88 6.19 8.67
CA LEU A 44 16.03 6.67 10.03
C LEU A 44 14.71 7.16 10.63
N LEU A 45 13.90 7.90 9.87
CA LEU A 45 12.60 8.38 10.34
C LEU A 45 11.64 7.24 10.69
N ALA A 46 11.60 6.18 9.89
CA ALA A 46 10.76 5.03 10.14
C ALA A 46 11.19 4.26 11.40
N GLN A 47 12.50 4.18 11.66
CA GLN A 47 13.05 3.57 12.87
C GLN A 47 12.72 4.40 14.12
N LEU A 48 12.89 5.73 14.06
CA LEU A 48 12.59 6.64 15.16
C LEU A 48 11.10 6.64 15.54
N LEU A 49 10.21 6.49 14.55
CA LEU A 49 8.76 6.39 14.78
C LEU A 49 8.34 5.05 15.42
N GLN A 50 9.09 3.96 15.19
CA GLN A 50 8.82 2.66 15.82
C GLN A 50 9.22 2.66 17.30
N THR A 51 10.31 3.36 17.65
CA THR A 51 10.81 3.44 19.02
C THR A 51 11.04 4.90 19.42
N PRO A 52 9.96 5.68 19.67
CA PRO A 52 10.11 7.07 20.07
C PRO A 52 10.72 7.17 21.47
N LEU A 53 11.52 8.22 21.70
CA LEU A 53 12.02 8.55 23.02
C LEU A 53 10.84 8.94 23.93
N LYS A 54 10.62 8.17 25.00
CA LYS A 54 9.58 8.47 26.00
C LYS A 54 10.18 9.36 27.07
N LEU A 55 9.78 10.63 27.08
CA LEU A 55 10.15 11.59 28.11
C LEU A 55 8.92 11.85 28.99
N GLU A 56 9.07 11.72 30.31
CA GLU A 56 7.95 11.86 31.25
C GLU A 56 7.30 13.25 31.23
N GLN A 57 8.03 14.27 30.79
CA GLN A 57 7.59 15.67 30.78
C GLN A 57 7.46 16.25 29.36
N PHE A 58 7.33 15.39 28.34
CA PHE A 58 7.15 15.87 26.98
C PHE A 58 5.67 16.13 26.67
N THR A 59 5.31 17.40 26.58
CA THR A 59 4.01 17.85 26.08
C THR A 59 4.20 18.32 24.64
N PRO A 60 3.74 17.57 23.63
CA PRO A 60 3.85 18.00 22.24
C PRO A 60 3.02 19.28 22.03
N LEU A 61 3.59 20.22 21.27
CA LEU A 61 2.86 21.40 20.81
C LEU A 61 1.71 20.97 19.90
N THR A 62 0.62 21.71 19.98
CA THR A 62 -0.49 21.65 19.03
C THR A 62 -0.04 22.10 17.65
N ARG A 63 -0.82 21.73 16.63
CA ARG A 63 -0.49 22.07 15.24
C ARG A 63 -0.49 23.59 15.05
N GLU A 64 -1.44 24.27 15.69
CA GLU A 64 -1.59 25.71 15.70
C GLU A 64 -0.36 26.39 16.32
N GLU A 65 0.10 25.93 17.48
CA GLU A 65 1.30 26.45 18.14
C GLU A 65 2.58 26.29 17.29
N ILE A 66 2.71 25.20 16.53
CA ILE A 66 3.86 25.00 15.63
C ILE A 66 3.88 26.05 14.51
N TYR A 67 2.72 26.42 13.96
CA TYR A 67 2.64 27.40 12.86
C TYR A 67 2.85 28.85 13.32
N GLU A 68 2.53 29.18 14.58
CA GLU A 68 2.78 30.51 15.15
C GLU A 68 4.27 30.79 15.44
N HIS A 69 5.10 29.75 15.48
CA HIS A 69 6.54 29.84 15.79
C HIS A 69 7.46 29.58 14.57
N ALA A 70 6.90 29.41 13.37
CA ALA A 70 7.64 29.19 12.11
C ALA A 70 7.77 30.49 11.29
#